data_AF-W7JAX0-F1
#
_entry.id   AF-W7JAX0-F1
#
_cell.length_a   1.000
_cell.length_b   1.000
_cell.length_c   1.000
_cell.angle_alpha   90.00
_cell.angle_beta   90.00
_cell.angle_gamma   90.00
#
_symmetry.space_group_name_H-M   'P 1'
#
loop_
_entity.id
_entity.type
_entity.pdbx_description
1 polymer ?
#
loop_
_entity_poly.entity_id
_entity_poly.type
_entity_poly.pdbx_seq_one_letter_code
_entity_poly.pdbx_strand_id
1 'polypeptide(L)'
;MMATLILLQRESTSDRNRWLCGSILTLLTDLPVVSDLADVKTGSYGHVNVIMPRQSRVRNADRNILRLREGASPSYLINGYTSTKDITSLTARVLAGGR
;
A
#
# COMPACT_ATOMS: atom_id res chain seq x y z
N MET A 1 -8.69 13.01 2.91
CA MET A 1 -7.53 12.45 3.63
C MET A 1 -7.45 12.91 5.10
N MET A 2 -7.70 14.19 5.42
CA MET A 2 -7.62 14.67 6.81
C MET A 2 -8.60 13.99 7.77
N ALA A 3 -9.84 13.73 7.34
CA ALA A 3 -10.83 13.09 8.21
C ALA A 3 -10.42 11.68 8.70
N THR A 4 -9.72 10.91 7.87
CA THR A 4 -9.27 9.56 8.24
C THR A 4 -8.13 9.61 9.26
N LEU A 5 -7.19 10.54 9.10
CA LEU A 5 -6.11 10.75 10.07
C LEU A 5 -6.66 11.21 11.43
N ILE A 6 -7.62 12.13 11.42
CA ILE A 6 -8.28 12.63 12.64
C ILE A 6 -9.01 11.51 13.38
N LEU A 7 -9.69 10.61 12.66
CA LEU A 7 -10.42 9.50 13.30
C LEU A 7 -9.49 8.45 13.91
N LEU A 8 -8.31 8.22 13.32
CA LEU A 8 -7.28 7.31 13.86
C LEU A 8 -6.65 7.85 15.14
N GLN A 9 -6.42 9.16 15.23
CA GLN A 9 -5.80 9.82 16.38
C GLN A 9 -6.80 10.20 17.49
N ARG A 10 -8.10 9.91 17.31
CA ARG A 10 -9.13 10.27 18.27
C ARG A 10 -9.54 9.10 19.16
N GLU A 11 -9.48 9.32 20.46
CA GLU A 11 -9.76 8.30 21.49
C GLU A 11 -11.24 7.91 21.56
N SER A 12 -12.15 8.83 21.23
CA SER A 12 -13.60 8.57 21.20
C SER A 12 -14.07 7.77 19.98
N THR A 13 -13.17 7.41 19.06
CA THR A 13 -13.50 6.58 17.90
C THR A 13 -13.51 5.11 18.30
N SER A 14 -14.49 4.33 17.84
CA SER A 14 -14.49 2.87 18.08
C SER A 14 -13.38 2.17 17.29
N ASP A 15 -12.85 1.05 17.81
CA ASP A 15 -11.77 0.29 17.16
C ASP A 15 -12.13 -0.21 15.76
N ARG A 16 -13.39 -0.56 15.55
CA ARG A 16 -13.89 -0.98 14.24
C ARG A 16 -13.78 0.13 13.19
N ASN A 17 -14.09 1.37 13.58
CA ASN A 17 -13.98 2.53 12.70
C ASN A 17 -12.50 2.89 12.45
N ARG A 18 -11.63 2.75 13.45
CA ARG A 18 -10.17 2.90 13.27
C ARG A 18 -9.61 1.88 12.30
N TRP A 19 -10.04 0.64 12.41
CA TRP A 19 -9.58 -0.44 11.54
C TRP A 19 -9.99 -0.22 10.07
N LEU A 20 -11.25 0.19 9.83
CA LEU A 20 -11.72 0.56 8.49
C LEU A 20 -10.95 1.75 7.94
N CYS A 21 -10.72 2.75 8.79
CA CYS A 21 -9.98 3.94 8.43
C CYS A 21 -8.52 3.65 8.04
N GLY A 22 -7.83 2.83 8.83
CA GLY A 22 -6.51 2.31 8.51
C GLY A 22 -6.50 1.48 7.23
N SER A 23 -7.52 0.65 7.01
CA SER A 23 -7.66 -0.14 5.78
C SER A 23 -7.76 0.75 4.53
N ILE A 24 -8.55 1.81 4.59
CA ILE A 24 -8.68 2.79 3.50
C ILE A 24 -7.35 3.52 3.27
N LEU A 25 -6.63 3.91 4.33
CA LEU A 25 -5.33 4.55 4.17
C LEU A 25 -4.29 3.60 3.56
N THR A 26 -4.23 2.33 3.98
CA THR A 26 -3.34 1.33 3.35
C THR A 26 -3.73 1.00 1.91
N LEU A 27 -4.98 1.26 1.49
CA LEU A 27 -5.41 1.19 0.08
C LEU A 27 -4.92 2.36 -0.74
N LEU A 28 -4.80 3.55 -0.15
CA LEU A 28 -4.37 4.75 -0.86
C LEU A 28 -2.86 4.91 -0.91
N THR A 29 -2.15 4.49 0.14
CA THR A 29 -0.70 4.68 0.25
C THR A 29 0.09 3.43 -0.11
N ASP A 30 -0.55 2.25 -0.15
CA ASP A 30 0.10 0.94 -0.25
C ASP A 30 1.20 0.68 0.81
N LEU A 31 1.22 1.50 1.85
CA LEU A 31 2.18 1.48 2.94
C LEU A 31 1.49 1.10 4.25
N PRO A 32 2.22 0.49 5.20
CA PRO A 32 1.70 0.27 6.53
C PRO A 32 1.37 1.61 7.21
N VAL A 33 0.26 1.64 7.93
CA VAL A 33 -0.22 2.83 8.66
C VAL A 33 -0.17 2.54 10.15
N VAL A 34 0.49 3.41 10.90
CA VAL A 34 0.62 3.32 12.34
C VAL A 34 -0.04 4.54 12.96
N SER A 35 -0.87 4.31 13.99
CA SER A 35 -1.45 5.38 14.80
C SER A 35 -1.21 5.09 16.28
N ASP A 36 -0.64 6.04 17.00
CA ASP A 36 -0.60 6.04 18.46
C ASP A 36 -1.82 6.78 19.02
N LEU A 37 -2.37 6.23 20.10
CA LEU A 37 -3.42 6.86 20.87
C LEU A 37 -2.96 6.91 22.31
N ALA A 38 -2.82 8.12 22.84
CA ALA A 38 -2.59 8.37 24.26
C ALA A 38 -3.85 9.02 24.85
N ASP A 39 -4.31 8.49 25.99
CA ASP A 39 -5.38 9.12 26.77
C ASP A 39 -4.90 10.50 27.25
N VAL A 40 -5.62 11.55 26.87
CA VAL A 40 -5.29 12.94 27.20
C VAL A 40 -5.43 13.21 28.71
N LYS A 41 -6.28 12.46 29.42
CA LYS A 41 -6.51 12.66 30.87
C LYS A 41 -5.51 11.95 31.75
N THR A 42 -5.13 10.71 31.41
CA THR A 42 -4.20 9.92 32.24
C THR A 42 -2.77 9.93 31.72
N GLY A 43 -2.54 10.31 30.46
CA GLY A 43 -1.22 10.30 29.81
C GLY A 43 -0.58 8.92 29.71
N SER A 44 -1.26 7.86 30.18
CA SER A 44 -0.66 6.57 30.48
C SER A 44 -1.68 5.46 30.20
N TYR A 45 -2.02 5.27 28.93
CA TYR A 45 -2.62 4.05 28.38
C TYR A 45 -2.46 4.09 26.85
N GLY A 46 -1.20 4.24 26.43
CA GLY A 46 -0.82 4.41 25.03
C GLY A 46 -0.99 3.13 24.24
N HIS A 47 -2.00 3.05 23.36
CA HIS A 47 -2.17 1.91 22.47
C HIS A 47 -1.72 2.29 21.05
N VAL A 48 -0.88 1.44 20.46
CA VAL A 48 -0.42 1.60 19.08
C VAL A 48 -1.19 0.64 18.19
N ASN A 49 -1.92 1.19 17.23
CA ASN A 49 -2.61 0.41 16.21
C ASN A 49 -1.73 0.34 14.96
N VAL A 50 -1.37 -0.88 14.56
CA VAL A 50 -0.60 -1.14 13.33
C VAL A 50 -1.53 -1.80 12.32
N ILE A 51 -1.82 -1.09 11.23
CA ILE A 51 -2.61 -1.63 10.12
C ILE A 51 -1.68 -1.93 8.94
N MET A 52 -1.61 -3.21 8.59
CA MET A 52 -0.82 -3.70 7.47
C MET A 52 -1.68 -3.88 6.22
N PRO A 53 -1.17 -3.54 5.02
CA PRO A 53 -1.84 -3.85 3.77
C PRO A 53 -1.96 -5.38 3.57
N ARG A 54 -2.92 -5.79 2.73
CA ARG A 54 -3.16 -7.20 2.42
C ARG A 54 -1.89 -7.86 1.89
N GLN A 55 -1.56 -9.04 2.41
CA GLN A 55 -0.35 -9.82 2.07
C GLN A 55 -0.15 -10.04 0.57
N SER A 56 -1.23 -10.19 -0.20
CA SER A 56 -1.13 -10.28 -1.67
C SER A 56 -0.48 -9.04 -2.27
N ARG A 57 -0.78 -7.84 -1.76
CA ARG A 57 -0.22 -6.59 -2.31
C ARG A 57 1.28 -6.48 -2.06
N VAL A 58 1.75 -6.90 -0.89
CA VAL A 58 3.17 -6.89 -0.53
C VAL A 58 3.94 -8.00 -1.27
N ARG A 59 3.39 -9.22 -1.31
CA ARG A 59 4.11 -10.42 -1.81
C ARG A 59 3.99 -10.65 -3.32
N ASN A 60 3.11 -9.93 -4.02
CA ASN A 60 2.94 -10.14 -5.47
C ASN A 60 4.12 -9.59 -6.27
N ALA A 61 4.68 -8.45 -5.88
CA ALA A 61 5.87 -7.89 -6.54
C ALA A 61 7.06 -8.87 -6.44
N ASP A 62 7.33 -9.37 -5.24
CA ASP A 62 8.41 -10.33 -4.98
C ASP A 62 8.22 -11.63 -5.75
N ARG A 63 7.00 -12.18 -5.76
CA ARG A 63 6.68 -13.39 -6.53
C ARG A 63 6.82 -13.20 -8.02
N ASN A 64 6.50 -12.02 -8.55
CA ASN A 64 6.69 -11.71 -9.96
C ASN A 64 8.19 -11.62 -10.30
N ILE A 65 9.01 -11.03 -9.44
CA ILE A 65 10.47 -10.96 -9.64
C ILE A 65 11.11 -12.34 -9.58
N LEU A 66 10.72 -13.19 -8.62
CA LEU A 66 11.19 -14.57 -8.53
C LEU A 66 10.85 -15.37 -9.79
N ARG A 67 9.61 -15.27 -10.28
CA ARG A 67 9.18 -15.94 -11.52
C ARG A 67 9.91 -15.43 -12.77
N LEU A 68 10.20 -14.12 -12.84
CA LEU A 68 11.04 -13.57 -13.90
C LEU A 68 12.47 -14.13 -13.85
N ARG A 69 13.05 -14.26 -12.65
CA ARG A 69 14.38 -14.86 -12.45
C ARG A 69 14.41 -16.34 -12.83
N GLU A 70 13.31 -17.05 -12.63
CA GLU A 70 13.14 -18.46 -13.05
C GLU A 70 12.94 -18.63 -14.57
N GLY A 71 12.93 -17.53 -15.35
CA GLY A 71 12.79 -17.57 -16.80
C GLY A 71 11.34 -17.58 -17.31
N ALA A 72 10.36 -17.26 -16.46
CA ALA A 72 8.97 -17.15 -16.89
C ALA A 72 8.79 -15.98 -17.87
N SER A 73 8.07 -16.22 -18.97
CA SER A 73 7.77 -15.18 -19.96
C SER A 73 6.97 -14.04 -19.32
N PRO A 74 7.35 -12.76 -19.53
CA PRO A 74 6.68 -11.59 -18.96
C PRO A 74 5.17 -11.50 -19.24
N SER A 75 4.65 -12.24 -20.22
CA SER A 75 3.22 -12.33 -20.53
C SER A 75 2.38 -13.04 -19.45
N TYR A 76 2.98 -13.93 -18.66
CA TYR A 76 2.29 -14.68 -17.60
C TYR A 76 2.08 -13.86 -16.31
N LEU A 77 2.67 -12.67 -16.20
CA LEU A 77 2.61 -11.81 -15.02
C LEU A 77 1.59 -10.67 -15.15
N ILE A 78 0.88 -10.60 -16.28
CA ILE A 78 -0.15 -9.61 -16.61
C ILE A 78 -1.45 -9.96 -15.86
N ASN A 79 -1.44 -9.91 -14.53
CA ASN A 79 -2.71 -9.92 -13.78
C ASN A 79 -2.63 -9.18 -12.45
N GLY A 80 -1.81 -8.12 -12.39
CA GLY A 80 -1.64 -7.33 -11.19
C GLY A 80 -1.51 -5.85 -11.51
N TYR A 81 -0.29 -5.37 -11.69
CA TYR A 81 -0.04 -3.91 -11.71
C TYR A 81 1.20 -3.53 -12.53
N THR A 82 1.68 -4.39 -13.42
CA THR A 82 2.85 -4.12 -14.26
C THR A 82 2.50 -4.36 -15.72
N SER A 83 1.75 -3.43 -16.31
CA SER A 83 1.71 -3.31 -17.78
C SER A 83 3.08 -2.82 -18.23
N THR A 84 4.02 -3.75 -18.43
CA THR A 84 5.32 -3.45 -19.04
C THR A 84 5.15 -2.96 -20.48
N LYS A 85 3.97 -3.17 -21.11
CA LYS A 85 3.64 -2.64 -22.44
C LYS A 85 3.75 -1.12 -22.52
N ASP A 86 3.49 -0.41 -21.42
CA ASP A 86 3.61 1.05 -21.39
C ASP A 86 5.07 1.50 -21.27
N ILE A 87 5.91 0.71 -20.59
CA ILE A 87 7.35 1.00 -20.47
C ILE A 87 8.06 0.63 -21.78
N THR A 88 7.84 -0.56 -22.35
CA THR A 88 8.53 -0.93 -23.60
C THR A 88 8.11 -0.04 -24.78
N SER A 89 6.87 0.44 -24.82
CA SER A 89 6.45 1.41 -25.85
C SER A 89 7.03 2.81 -25.61
N LEU A 90 7.17 3.25 -24.36
CA LEU A 90 7.82 4.53 -24.03
C LEU A 90 9.33 4.48 -24.28
N THR A 91 10.02 3.41 -23.87
CA THR A 91 11.44 3.21 -24.15
C THR A 91 11.69 3.03 -25.64
N ALA A 92 10.81 2.33 -26.38
CA ALA A 92 10.89 2.26 -27.84
C ALA A 92 10.67 3.63 -28.50
N ARG A 93 9.77 4.47 -27.99
CA ARG A 93 9.58 5.85 -28.48
C ARG A 93 10.76 6.77 -28.16
N VAL A 94 11.39 6.60 -27.00
CA VAL A 94 12.58 7.38 -26.59
C VAL A 94 13.84 6.91 -27.34
N LEU A 95 14.02 5.60 -27.56
CA LEU A 95 15.12 5.06 -28.37
C LEU A 95 14.93 5.35 -29.87
N ALA A 96 13.70 5.39 -30.38
CA ALA A 96 13.40 5.67 -31.78
C ALA A 96 13.44 7.17 -32.14
N GLY A 97 13.91 8.05 -31.24
CA GLY A 97 14.17 9.44 -31.57
C GLY A 97 12.91 10.29 -31.79
N GLY A 98 11.91 10.20 -30.89
CA GLY A 98 10.77 11.11 -30.89
C GLY A 98 11.09 12.46 -30.25
N ARG A 99 11.03 13.54 -31.05
CA ARG A 99 10.70 14.89 -30.57
C ARG A 99 9.30 14.92 -29.97
#